data_AF-A0A7V9N6N3-F1
#
_entry.id   AF-A0A7V9N6N3-F1
#
_cell.length_a   1.000
_cell.length_b   1.000
_cell.length_c   1.000
_cell.angle_alpha   90.00
_cell.angle_beta   90.00
_cell.angle_gamma   90.00
#
_symmetry.space_group_name_H-M   'P 1'
#
loop_
_entity.id
_entity.type
_entity.pdbx_description
1 polymer ?
#
loop_
_entity_poly.entity_id
_entity_poly.type
_entity_poly.pdbx_seq_one_letter_code
_entity_poly.pdbx_strand_id
1 'polypeptide(L)'
;LVLDNFEQVRPAATQVAALLAACPGLAVLVTSRALLHVAGEQTFPVSPLALAAAGAGSAEGFDDPLLTTVAAAAAVQLFIARPGGRTSIRS
;
A
#
# COMPACT_ATOMS: atom_id res chain seq x y z
N LEU A 1 -1.27 -18.13 -6.34
CA LEU A 1 -0.47 -17.77 -5.14
C LEU A 1 -0.46 -16.25 -5.03
N VAL A 2 -0.66 -15.69 -3.83
CA VAL A 2 -0.58 -14.24 -3.59
C VAL A 2 0.52 -13.98 -2.58
N LEU A 3 1.45 -13.10 -2.91
CA LEU A 3 2.55 -12.69 -2.05
C LEU A 3 2.39 -11.19 -1.78
N ASP A 4 2.18 -10.84 -0.52
CA ASP A 4 2.01 -9.44 -0.10
C ASP A 4 3.33 -8.90 0.46
N ASN A 5 3.61 -7.62 0.22
CA ASN A 5 4.72 -6.89 0.84
C ASN A 5 6.10 -7.54 0.59
N PHE A 6 6.32 -7.98 -0.65
CA PHE A 6 7.47 -8.80 -1.05
C PHE A 6 8.82 -8.07 -0.96
N GLU A 7 8.83 -6.74 -0.79
CA GLU A 7 10.04 -5.95 -0.55
C GLU A 7 10.85 -6.43 0.65
N GLN A 8 10.22 -7.07 1.64
CA GLN A 8 10.89 -7.62 2.82
C GLN A 8 11.69 -8.89 2.53
N VAL A 9 11.34 -9.60 1.45
CA VAL A 9 11.92 -10.91 1.08
C VAL A 9 12.40 -10.94 -0.37
N ARG A 10 12.86 -9.80 -0.90
CA ARG A 10 13.33 -9.67 -2.30
C ARG A 10 14.26 -10.79 -2.80
N PRO A 11 15.22 -11.31 -2.01
CA PRO A 11 16.06 -12.42 -2.47
C PRO A 11 15.28 -13.69 -2.85
N ALA A 12 14.03 -13.83 -2.38
CA ALA A 12 13.15 -14.95 -2.72
C ALA A 12 12.60 -14.92 -4.16
N ALA A 13 12.87 -13.85 -4.94
CA ALA A 13 12.40 -13.72 -6.32
C ALA A 13 12.84 -14.88 -7.21
N THR A 14 14.06 -15.40 -7.01
CA THR A 14 14.59 -16.55 -7.76
C THR A 14 13.79 -17.83 -7.50
N GLN A 15 13.32 -18.03 -6.26
CA GLN A 15 12.49 -19.16 -5.87
C GLN A 15 11.10 -19.06 -6.48
N VAL A 16 10.55 -17.84 -6.58
CA VAL A 16 9.28 -17.61 -7.30
C VAL A 16 9.42 -17.96 -8.77
N ALA A 17 10.52 -17.57 -9.41
CA ALA A 17 10.82 -17.93 -10.80
C ALA A 17 10.93 -19.45 -11.00
N ALA A 18 11.63 -20.14 -10.09
CA ALA A 18 11.76 -21.59 -10.13
C ALA A 18 10.40 -22.30 -9.98
N LEU A 19 9.53 -21.78 -9.12
CA LEU A 19 8.20 -22.33 -8.90
C LEU A 19 7.30 -22.15 -10.13
N LEU A 20 7.34 -20.99 -10.78
CA LEU A 20 6.63 -20.73 -12.03
C LEU A 20 7.10 -21.66 -13.16
N ALA A 21 8.40 -21.94 -13.26
CA ALA A 21 8.94 -22.86 -14.26
C ALA A 21 8.53 -24.32 -14.00
N ALA A 22 8.47 -24.74 -12.73
CA ALA A 22 8.10 -26.10 -12.35
C ALA A 22 6.59 -26.38 -12.42
N CYS A 23 5.75 -25.34 -12.40
CA CYS A 23 4.30 -25.45 -12.33
C CYS A 23 3.63 -24.59 -13.43
N PRO A 24 3.43 -25.13 -14.66
CA PRO A 24 2.92 -24.37 -15.80
C PRO A 24 1.52 -23.75 -15.64
N GLY A 25 0.74 -24.21 -14.65
CA GLY A 25 -0.59 -23.66 -14.33
C GLY A 25 -0.59 -22.67 -13.17
N LEU A 26 0.56 -22.35 -12.57
CA LEU A 26 0.62 -21.47 -11.41
C LEU A 26 0.62 -20.00 -11.83
N ALA A 27 -0.36 -19.25 -11.35
CA ALA A 27 -0.34 -17.79 -11.37
C ALA A 27 0.11 -17.24 -10.01
N VAL A 28 1.00 -16.25 -10.04
CA VAL A 28 1.49 -15.54 -8.85
C VAL A 28 1.15 -14.06 -8.96
N LEU A 29 0.44 -13.52 -7.98
CA LEU A 29 0.24 -12.08 -7.81
C LEU A 29 1.15 -11.60 -6.69
N VAL A 30 1.98 -10.60 -6.98
CA VAL A 30 2.91 -10.03 -6.00
C VAL A 30 2.62 -8.56 -5.81
N THR A 31 2.52 -8.11 -4.56
CA THR A 31 2.58 -6.68 -4.22
C THR A 31 3.99 -6.37 -3.69
N SER A 32 4.59 -5.30 -4.20
CA SER A 32 5.95 -4.90 -3.84
C SER A 32 6.17 -3.43 -4.18
N ARG A 33 7.05 -2.76 -3.45
CA ARG A 33 7.56 -1.41 -3.78
C ARG A 33 8.73 -1.41 -4.77
N ALA A 34 9.26 -2.58 -5.10
CA ALA A 34 10.34 -2.75 -6.05
C ALA A 34 10.02 -3.88 -7.03
N LEU A 35 10.55 -3.79 -8.25
CA LEU A 35 10.44 -4.85 -9.25
C LEU A 35 11.12 -6.13 -8.77
N LEU A 36 10.57 -7.27 -9.18
CA LEU A 36 11.14 -8.58 -8.87
C LEU A 36 12.23 -8.98 -9.88
N HIS A 37 12.23 -8.39 -11.08
CA HIS A 37 13.18 -8.66 -12.16
C HIS A 37 13.18 -10.13 -12.61
N VAL A 38 11.98 -10.71 -12.76
CA VAL A 38 11.79 -12.10 -13.20
C VAL A 38 11.28 -12.13 -14.64
N ALA A 39 11.67 -13.15 -15.41
CA ALA A 39 11.19 -13.33 -16.77
C ALA A 39 9.66 -13.49 -16.81
N GLY A 40 8.99 -12.77 -17.71
CA GLY A 40 7.52 -12.77 -17.82
C GLY A 40 6.80 -11.91 -16.77
N GLU A 41 7.53 -11.11 -15.98
CA GLU A 41 6.93 -10.15 -15.04
C GLU A 41 6.01 -9.15 -15.78
N GLN A 42 4.80 -8.98 -15.25
CA GLN A 42 3.84 -7.98 -15.68
C GLN A 42 3.56 -7.05 -14.51
N THR A 43 3.89 -5.77 -14.66
CA THR A 43 3.74 -4.78 -13.58
C THR A 43 2.45 -3.99 -13.76
N PHE A 44 1.69 -3.88 -12.67
CA PHE A 44 0.51 -3.02 -12.59
C PHE A 44 0.83 -1.86 -11.63
N PRO A 45 1.21 -0.67 -12.14
CA PRO A 45 1.49 0.47 -11.27
C PRO A 45 0.20 0.93 -10.59
N VAL A 46 0.22 1.00 -9.26
CA VAL A 46 -0.91 1.50 -8.48
C VAL A 46 -0.75 3.01 -8.32
N SER A 47 -1.74 3.77 -8.78
CA SER A 47 -1.75 5.22 -8.59
C SER A 47 -1.76 5.57 -7.09
N PRO A 48 -0.98 6.58 -6.66
CA PRO A 48 -1.06 7.07 -5.30
C PRO A 48 -2.47 7.52 -4.94
N LEU A 49 -2.80 7.41 -3.66
CA LEU A 49 -4.06 7.92 -3.15
C LEU A 49 -4.11 9.45 -3.28
N ALA A 50 -5.27 10.00 -3.65
CA ALA A 50 -5.44 11.44 -3.79
C ALA A 50 -5.12 12.17 -2.47
N LEU A 51 -4.33 13.23 -2.56
CA LEU A 51 -4.04 14.11 -1.43
C LEU A 51 -5.23 15.05 -1.19
N ALA A 52 -5.60 15.24 0.09
CA ALA A 52 -6.51 16.31 0.46
C ALA A 52 -5.86 17.65 0.12
N ALA A 53 -6.58 18.55 -0.56
CA ALA A 53 -6.07 19.87 -0.88
C ALA A 53 -5.77 20.61 0.44
N ALA A 54 -4.50 20.97 0.66
CA ALA A 54 -4.12 21.78 1.80
C ALA A 54 -4.72 23.18 1.61
N GLY A 55 -5.85 23.44 2.26
CA GLY A 55 -6.43 24.77 2.32
C GLY A 55 -5.52 25.67 3.14
N ALA A 56 -4.92 26.67 2.48
CA ALA A 56 -4.24 27.78 3.15
C ALA A 56 -5.26 28.50 4.05
N GLY A 57 -5.09 28.40 5.37
CA GLY A 57 -5.98 29.04 6.33
C GLY A 57 -5.27 29.25 7.65
N SER A 58 -4.67 30.42 7.82
CA SER A 58 -4.43 30.98 9.16
C SER A 58 -5.80 31.16 9.83
N ALA A 59 -6.15 30.28 10.76
CA ALA A 59 -7.40 30.38 11.52
C ALA A 59 -7.08 30.48 13.01
N GLU A 60 -7.33 31.66 13.56
CA GLU A 60 -7.38 31.90 15.00
C GLU A 60 -8.68 31.27 15.53
N GLY A 61 -8.58 30.20 16.33
CA GLY A 61 -9.72 29.56 16.99
C GLY A 61 -9.55 28.05 17.21
N PHE A 62 -10.34 27.48 18.14
CA PHE A 62 -10.37 26.05 18.47
C PHE A 62 -11.15 25.19 17.45
N ASP A 63 -11.75 25.80 16.43
CA ASP A 63 -12.26 25.12 15.23
C ASP A 63 -11.07 24.88 14.29
N ASP A 64 -10.37 23.75 14.46
CA ASP A 64 -9.14 23.49 13.73
C ASP A 64 -9.43 23.03 12.28
N PRO A 65 -9.26 23.90 11.26
CA PRO A 65 -9.50 23.54 9.86
C PRO A 65 -8.54 22.44 9.37
N LEU A 66 -7.38 22.29 10.02
CA LEU A 66 -6.43 21.23 9.71
C LEU A 66 -6.99 19.87 10.11
N LEU A 67 -7.62 19.77 11.29
CA LEU A 67 -8.20 18.51 11.76
C LEU A 67 -9.34 18.06 10.83
N THR A 68 -10.18 18.99 10.38
CA THR A 68 -11.23 18.71 9.38
C THR A 68 -10.63 18.26 8.05
N THR A 69 -9.57 18.92 7.58
CA THR A 69 -8.87 18.56 6.33
C THR A 69 -8.22 17.18 6.40
N VAL A 70 -7.55 16.87 7.51
CA VAL A 70 -6.90 15.56 7.73
C VAL A 70 -7.96 14.46 7.88
N ALA A 71 -9.03 14.71 8.63
CA ALA A 71 -10.13 13.75 8.77
C ALA A 71 -10.80 13.42 7.43
N ALA A 72 -10.89 14.39 6.51
CA ALA A 72 -11.44 14.19 5.17
C ALA A 72 -10.48 13.46 4.20
N ALA A 73 -9.19 13.31 4.54
CA ALA A 73 -8.23 12.64 3.67
C ALA A 73 -8.60 11.18 3.45
N ALA A 74 -8.50 10.72 2.19
CA ALA A 74 -8.89 9.37 1.80
C ALA A 74 -8.16 8.26 2.59
N ALA A 75 -6.91 8.51 3.00
CA ALA A 75 -6.14 7.57 3.82
C ALA A 75 -6.78 7.36 5.20
N VAL A 76 -7.26 8.44 5.82
CA VAL A 76 -7.93 8.42 7.13
C VAL A 76 -9.30 7.75 7.00
N GLN A 77 -10.05 8.09 5.96
CA GLN A 77 -11.35 7.46 5.69
C GLN A 77 -11.22 5.95 5.46
N LEU A 78 -10.21 5.49 4.71
CA LEU A 78 -9.93 4.06 4.53
C LEU A 78 -9.56 3.37 5.85
N PHE A 79 -8.79 4.05 6.71
CA PHE A 79 -8.43 3.50 8.01
C PHE A 79 -9.65 3.33 8.93
N ILE A 80 -10.55 4.31 8.95
CA ILE A 80 -11.80 4.28 9.72
C ILE A 80 -12.75 3.20 9.18
N ALA A 81 -12.88 3.10 7.86
CA ALA A 81 -13.81 2.16 7.21
C ALA A 81 -13.36 0.70 7.31
N ARG A 82 -12.07 0.43 7.60
CA ARG A 82 -11.55 -0.93 7.70
C ARG A 82 -11.89 -1.56 9.06
N PRO A 83 -12.70 -2.65 9.10
CA PRO A 83 -12.89 -3.40 10.34
C PRO A 83 -11.57 -4.11 10.70
N GLY A 84 -11.00 -3.77 11.87
CA GLY A 84 -9.83 -4.45 12.45
C GLY A 84 -8.51 -3.66 12.48
N GLY A 85 -8.51 -2.34 12.29
CA GLY A 85 -7.33 -1.49 12.47
C GLY A 85 -6.84 -1.48 13.93
N ARG A 86 -6.09 -2.49 14.36
CA ARG A 86 -5.39 -2.50 15.65
C ARG A 86 -4.20 -1.55 15.57
N THR A 87 -4.44 -0.27 15.85
CA THR A 87 -3.39 0.71 16.14
C THR A 87 -2.80 0.39 17.52
N SER A 88 -1.90 -0.59 17.58
CA SER A 88 -1.08 -0.81 18.78
C SER A 88 0.10 0.16 18.74
N ILE A 89 -0.13 1.42 19.08
CA ILE A 89 0.95 2.32 19.51
C ILE A 89 1.16 2.00 20.99
N ARG A 90 2.07 1.07 21.28
CA ARG A 90 2.58 0.89 22.64
C ARG A 90 3.69 1.92 22.85
N SER A 91 3.45 2.83 23.79
CA SER A 91 4.43 3.66 24.48
C SER A 91 5.45 2.82 25.25
#